data_AF-A0A2T7UT18-F1
#
_entry.id   AF-A0A2T7UT18-F1
#
_cell.length_a   1.000
_cell.length_b   1.000
_cell.length_c   1.000
_cell.angle_alpha   90.00
_cell.angle_beta   90.00
_cell.angle_gamma   90.00
#
_symmetry.space_group_name_H-M   'P 1'
#
loop_
_entity.id
_entity.type
_entity.pdbx_description
1 polymer ?
#
loop_
_entity_poly.entity_id
_entity_poly.type
_entity_poly.pdbx_seq_one_letter_code
_entity_poly.pdbx_strand_id
1 'polypeptide(L)'
;MRAALILTLALMASGASAQSLYDGTWTYLDASSCRPGSDAVIRVTGSEIRYYESLCRLSNPVPVRDMGATLYDAECAGEGDTWQHRLMLMRTEEGQLLQLTPGRAQLLNACPADSPAEAPGK
;
A
#
# COMPACT_ATOMS: atom_id res chain seq x y z
N MET A 1 1.59 -54.89 12.04
CA MET A 1 0.37 -54.23 11.53
C MET A 1 0.72 -52.77 11.30
N ARG A 2 0.70 -52.33 10.03
CA ARG A 2 1.00 -50.96 9.61
C ARG A 2 -0.33 -50.21 9.52
N ALA A 3 -0.58 -49.26 10.40
CA ALA A 3 -1.69 -48.32 10.25
C ALA A 3 -1.10 -46.92 10.11
N ALA A 4 -1.21 -46.38 8.90
CA ALA A 4 -0.71 -45.08 8.50
C ALA A 4 -1.57 -43.97 9.12
N LEU A 5 -0.93 -42.99 9.77
CA LEU A 5 -1.57 -41.74 10.14
C LEU A 5 -1.29 -40.73 9.01
N ILE A 6 -2.30 -40.46 8.18
CA ILE A 6 -2.23 -39.42 7.16
C ILE A 6 -2.60 -38.10 7.84
N LEU A 7 -1.59 -37.26 8.09
CA LEU A 7 -1.76 -35.92 8.63
C LEU A 7 -2.11 -34.97 7.48
N THR A 8 -3.39 -34.58 7.37
CA THR A 8 -3.85 -33.54 6.44
C THR A 8 -3.33 -32.18 6.88
N LEU A 9 -2.23 -31.74 6.26
CA LEU A 9 -1.69 -30.39 6.43
C LEU A 9 -2.57 -29.40 5.64
N ALA A 10 -3.41 -28.64 6.34
CA ALA A 10 -4.22 -27.59 5.75
C ALA A 10 -3.30 -26.47 5.21
N LEU A 11 -3.25 -26.29 3.89
CA LEU A 11 -2.60 -25.16 3.24
C LEU A 11 -3.40 -23.88 3.53
N MET A 12 -3.06 -23.19 4.62
CA MET A 12 -3.48 -21.81 4.90
C MET A 12 -2.36 -20.86 4.43
N ALA A 13 -2.21 -20.66 3.12
CA ALA A 13 -1.26 -19.70 2.58
C ALA A 13 -1.77 -19.10 1.27
N SER A 14 -2.66 -18.11 1.36
CA SER A 14 -3.10 -17.33 0.19
C SER A 14 -3.48 -15.91 0.60
N GLY A 15 -2.51 -15.13 1.07
CA GLY A 15 -2.72 -13.70 1.39
C GLY A 15 -1.56 -12.76 1.08
N ALA A 16 -0.37 -13.29 0.78
CA ALA A 16 0.85 -12.48 0.72
C ALA A 16 1.14 -11.81 -0.65
N SER A 17 0.45 -12.17 -1.74
CA SER A 17 0.84 -11.66 -3.08
C SER A 17 0.21 -10.32 -3.48
N ALA A 18 -0.81 -9.84 -2.78
CA ALA A 18 -1.45 -8.56 -3.10
C ALA A 18 -0.67 -7.35 -2.52
N GLN A 19 0.08 -7.56 -1.43
CA GLN A 19 0.74 -6.48 -0.70
C GLN A 19 1.94 -5.88 -1.47
N SER A 20 2.67 -6.69 -2.24
CA SER A 20 3.78 -6.18 -3.06
C SER A 20 3.32 -5.52 -4.36
N LEU A 21 2.03 -5.61 -4.72
CA LEU A 21 1.54 -5.08 -6.00
C LEU A 21 1.68 -3.56 -6.06
N TYR A 22 1.46 -2.87 -4.95
CA TYR A 22 1.43 -1.42 -4.88
C TYR A 22 2.74 -0.81 -4.36
N ASP A 23 3.74 -1.64 -4.07
CA ASP A 23 5.06 -1.21 -3.61
C ASP A 23 5.67 -0.20 -4.57
N GLY A 24 6.23 0.85 -3.99
CA GLY A 24 6.83 1.94 -4.74
C GLY A 24 6.97 3.22 -3.95
N THR A 25 7.64 4.18 -4.58
CA THR A 25 7.67 5.57 -4.17
C THR A 25 6.83 6.35 -5.16
N TRP A 26 5.91 7.14 -4.65
CA TRP A 26 4.85 7.80 -5.39
C TRP A 26 4.82 9.28 -5.05
N THR A 27 4.24 10.11 -5.91
CA THR A 27 4.05 11.53 -5.63
C THR A 27 2.71 12.06 -6.13
N TYR A 28 2.13 13.02 -5.41
CA TYR A 28 0.97 13.78 -5.85
C TYR A 28 1.28 14.80 -6.96
N LEU A 29 2.57 15.10 -7.16
CA LEU A 29 3.06 16.08 -8.14
C LEU A 29 3.80 15.36 -9.28
N ASP A 30 4.78 15.99 -9.90
CA ASP A 30 5.62 15.39 -10.94
C ASP A 30 6.93 14.81 -10.39
N ALA A 31 7.72 14.16 -11.26
CA ALA A 31 8.97 13.51 -10.90
C ALA A 31 10.02 14.44 -10.23
N SER A 32 9.97 15.76 -10.44
CA SER A 32 10.88 16.72 -9.77
C SER A 32 10.61 16.84 -8.26
N SER A 33 9.42 16.43 -7.82
CA SER A 33 9.07 16.34 -6.39
C SER A 33 9.63 15.10 -5.70
N CYS A 34 10.13 14.12 -6.46
CA CYS A 34 10.67 12.86 -5.94
C CYS A 34 12.07 13.04 -5.34
N ARG A 35 12.16 13.85 -4.30
CA ARG A 35 13.36 14.16 -3.54
C ARG A 35 13.18 13.83 -2.06
N PRO A 36 14.27 13.56 -1.33
CA PRO A 36 14.21 13.30 0.11
C PRO A 36 13.54 14.45 0.87
N GLY A 37 12.75 14.12 1.88
CA GLY A 37 12.02 15.08 2.71
C GLY A 37 10.87 15.85 2.03
N SER A 38 10.49 15.50 0.79
CA SER A 38 9.35 16.12 0.13
C SER A 38 8.02 15.67 0.76
N ASP A 39 7.17 16.63 1.09
CA ASP A 39 5.81 16.39 1.60
C ASP A 39 4.88 15.73 0.55
N ALA A 40 5.19 15.93 -0.72
CA ALA A 40 4.47 15.33 -1.85
C ALA A 40 4.73 13.83 -2.03
N VAL A 41 5.75 13.25 -1.39
CA VAL A 41 6.18 11.87 -1.62
C VAL A 41 5.49 10.89 -0.66
N ILE A 42 5.06 9.76 -1.20
CA ILE A 42 4.40 8.68 -0.48
C ILE A 42 5.17 7.39 -0.74
N ARG A 43 5.35 6.58 0.29
CA ARG A 43 5.97 5.26 0.18
C ARG A 43 4.93 4.19 0.46
N VAL A 44 4.80 3.22 -0.43
CA VAL A 44 4.04 1.99 -0.18
C VAL A 44 5.03 0.85 -0.05
N THR A 45 4.93 0.09 1.04
CA THR A 45 5.78 -1.09 1.30
C THR A 45 4.97 -2.14 2.03
N GLY A 46 4.58 -3.19 1.31
CA GLY A 46 3.73 -4.26 1.79
C GLY A 46 2.39 -3.73 2.30
N SER A 47 2.21 -3.78 3.62
CA SER A 47 0.99 -3.32 4.29
C SER A 47 1.12 -1.92 4.90
N GLU A 48 2.17 -1.16 4.61
CA GLU A 48 2.34 0.19 5.13
C GLU A 48 2.33 1.23 4.02
N ILE A 49 1.61 2.32 4.26
CA ILE A 49 1.69 3.56 3.48
C ILE A 49 2.26 4.64 4.38
N ARG A 50 3.40 5.20 4.00
CA ARG A 50 4.03 6.32 4.69
C ARG A 50 3.83 7.58 3.87
N TYR A 51 3.19 8.56 4.49
CA TYR A 51 3.10 9.93 4.05
C TYR A 51 4.16 10.76 4.78
N TYR A 52 4.22 12.07 4.52
CA TYR A 52 5.17 12.96 5.17
C TYR A 52 5.04 12.96 6.70
N GLU A 53 3.82 13.15 7.21
CA GLU A 53 3.53 13.29 8.65
C GLU A 53 2.70 12.13 9.22
N SER A 54 2.36 11.13 8.39
CA SER A 54 1.50 10.03 8.82
C SER A 54 1.91 8.67 8.27
N LEU A 55 1.48 7.64 8.98
CA LEU A 55 1.66 6.23 8.61
C LEU A 55 0.29 5.55 8.67
N CYS A 56 -0.06 4.80 7.64
CA CYS A 56 -1.21 3.93 7.62
C CYS A 56 -0.77 2.46 7.53
N ARG A 57 -1.39 1.60 8.34
CA ARG A 57 -1.31 0.13 8.23
C ARG A 57 -2.55 -0.41 7.55
N LEU A 58 -2.33 -1.23 6.54
CA LEU A 58 -3.37 -1.83 5.71
C LEU A 58 -3.66 -3.24 6.18
N SER A 59 -4.94 -3.54 6.35
CA SER A 59 -5.42 -4.88 6.72
C SER A 59 -6.64 -5.27 5.89
N ASN A 60 -7.07 -6.52 6.03
CA ASN A 60 -8.27 -7.07 5.40
C ASN A 60 -8.34 -6.79 3.87
N PRO A 61 -7.36 -7.25 3.08
CA PRO A 61 -7.37 -7.04 1.64
C PRO A 61 -8.57 -7.73 1.00
N VAL A 62 -9.41 -6.94 0.32
CA VAL A 62 -10.54 -7.44 -0.47
C VAL A 62 -10.30 -7.09 -1.94
N PRO A 63 -10.04 -8.09 -2.81
CA PRO A 63 -9.88 -7.83 -4.23
C PRO A 63 -11.21 -7.36 -4.83
N VAL A 64 -11.14 -6.33 -5.67
CA VAL A 64 -12.29 -5.86 -6.44
C VAL A 64 -12.33 -6.64 -7.74
N ARG A 65 -13.43 -7.38 -7.92
CA ARG A 65 -13.61 -8.29 -9.06
C ARG A 65 -13.39 -7.57 -10.38
N ASP A 66 -12.52 -8.15 -11.22
CA ASP A 66 -12.21 -7.71 -12.59
C ASP A 66 -11.67 -6.28 -12.71
N MET A 67 -11.10 -5.71 -11.64
CA MET A 67 -10.58 -4.33 -11.66
C MET A 67 -9.09 -4.19 -11.37
N GLY A 68 -8.38 -5.25 -10.95
CA GLY A 68 -6.97 -5.12 -10.51
C GLY A 68 -6.78 -4.19 -9.30
N ALA A 69 -7.87 -3.91 -8.57
CA ALA A 69 -7.88 -3.06 -7.40
C ALA A 69 -8.05 -3.89 -6.12
N THR A 70 -7.52 -3.38 -5.01
CA THR A 70 -7.67 -3.99 -3.68
C THR A 70 -8.20 -2.95 -2.71
N LEU A 71 -9.26 -3.29 -1.99
CA LEU A 71 -9.85 -2.46 -0.95
C LEU A 71 -9.37 -2.95 0.43
N TYR A 72 -8.91 -2.04 1.27
CA TYR A 72 -8.32 -2.29 2.59
C TYR A 72 -9.08 -1.54 3.69
N ASP A 73 -8.91 -2.03 4.92
CA ASP A 73 -9.04 -1.22 6.13
C ASP A 73 -7.69 -0.55 6.41
N ALA A 74 -7.68 0.78 6.49
CA ALA A 74 -6.49 1.57 6.79
C ALA A 74 -6.58 2.15 8.21
N GLU A 75 -5.65 1.75 9.07
CA GLU A 75 -5.45 2.34 10.40
C GLU A 75 -4.27 3.31 10.35
N CYS A 76 -4.51 4.59 10.59
CA CYS A 76 -3.54 5.64 10.39
C CYS A 76 -3.23 6.40 11.68
N ALA A 77 -2.00 6.88 11.77
CA ALA A 77 -1.55 7.77 12.84
C ALA A 77 -0.64 8.87 12.29
N GLY A 78 -0.77 10.08 12.82
CA GLY A 78 0.00 11.26 12.42
C GLY A 78 -0.37 12.46 13.28
N GLU A 79 0.60 13.35 13.54
CA GLU A 79 0.39 14.61 14.29
C GLU A 79 -0.29 14.47 15.68
N GLY A 80 -0.16 13.31 16.32
CA GLY A 80 -0.76 13.04 17.64
C GLY A 80 -2.17 12.43 17.58
N ASP A 81 -2.73 12.28 16.38
CA ASP A 81 -4.06 11.71 16.17
C ASP A 81 -3.99 10.32 15.52
N THR A 82 -5.07 9.55 15.72
CA THR A 82 -5.31 8.26 15.06
C THR A 82 -6.67 8.25 14.40
N TRP A 83 -6.77 7.70 13.19
CA TRP A 83 -8.03 7.58 12.46
C TRP A 83 -8.06 6.30 11.63
N GLN A 84 -9.27 5.91 11.22
CA GLN A 84 -9.51 4.74 10.38
C GLN A 84 -10.35 5.12 9.18
N HIS A 85 -10.06 4.52 8.03
CA HIS A 85 -10.89 4.68 6.83
C HIS A 85 -10.73 3.49 5.87
N ARG A 86 -11.65 3.37 4.91
CA ARG A 86 -11.51 2.43 3.79
C ARG A 86 -10.62 3.05 2.72
N LEU A 87 -9.67 2.28 2.21
CA LEU A 87 -8.75 2.71 1.16
C LEU A 87 -8.73 1.68 0.04
N MET A 88 -8.96 2.11 -1.19
CA MET A 88 -8.74 1.29 -2.38
C MET A 88 -7.46 1.72 -3.09
N LEU A 89 -6.65 0.73 -3.46
CA LEU A 89 -5.46 0.89 -4.29
C LEU A 89 -5.66 0.19 -5.63
N MET A 90 -5.23 0.82 -6.72
CA MET A 90 -5.25 0.26 -8.07
C MET A 90 -4.09 0.84 -8.88
N ARG A 91 -3.43 0.01 -9.70
CA ARG A 91 -2.50 0.55 -10.71
C ARG A 91 -3.28 0.90 -11.98
N THR A 92 -2.99 2.06 -12.56
CA THR A 92 -3.50 2.40 -13.89
C THR A 92 -2.65 1.73 -14.97
N GLU A 93 -3.13 1.72 -16.22
CA GLU A 93 -2.39 1.19 -17.36
C GLU A 93 -1.10 1.99 -17.62
N GLU A 94 -1.11 3.28 -17.30
CA GLU A 94 0.02 4.21 -17.38
C GLU A 94 1.03 4.04 -16.23
N GLY A 95 0.79 3.08 -15.31
CA GLY A 95 1.68 2.77 -14.20
C GLY A 95 1.55 3.70 -13.00
N GLN A 96 0.53 4.57 -12.95
CA GLN A 96 0.21 5.39 -11.79
C GLN A 96 -0.46 4.57 -10.68
N LEU A 97 -0.42 5.06 -9.44
CA LEU A 97 -1.18 4.50 -8.33
C LEU A 97 -2.41 5.35 -8.06
N LEU A 98 -3.60 4.77 -8.19
CA LEU A 98 -4.85 5.36 -7.72
C LEU A 98 -5.02 5.04 -6.23
N GLN A 99 -5.18 6.08 -5.41
CA GLN A 99 -5.71 6.01 -4.05
C GLN A 99 -7.14 6.54 -4.04
N LEU A 100 -8.09 5.70 -3.62
CA LEU A 100 -9.49 6.08 -3.47
C LEU A 100 -9.92 5.90 -2.00
N THR A 101 -10.41 6.98 -1.41
CA THR A 101 -10.95 7.05 -0.06
C THR A 101 -12.37 7.63 -0.10
N PRO A 102 -13.18 7.55 0.97
CA PRO A 102 -14.50 8.16 1.00
C PRO A 102 -14.46 9.65 0.61
N GLY A 103 -15.06 9.97 -0.53
CA GLY A 103 -15.14 11.35 -1.04
C GLY A 103 -13.89 11.89 -1.76
N ARG A 104 -12.84 11.08 -1.97
CA ARG A 104 -11.62 11.54 -2.65
C ARG A 104 -10.95 10.45 -3.48
N ALA A 105 -10.57 10.80 -4.70
CA ALA A 105 -9.72 10.00 -5.59
C ALA A 105 -8.43 10.78 -5.89
N GLN A 106 -7.27 10.12 -5.80
CA GLN A 106 -5.97 10.71 -6.09
C GLN A 106 -5.17 9.78 -6.99
N LEU A 107 -4.69 10.31 -8.12
CA LEU A 107 -3.70 9.64 -8.95
C LEU A 107 -2.31 10.08 -8.50
N LEU A 108 -1.42 9.10 -8.34
CA LEU A 108 -0.05 9.31 -7.91
C LEU A 108 0.91 8.89 -9.02
N ASN A 109 1.83 9.78 -9.35
CA ASN A 109 2.88 9.50 -10.31
C ASN A 109 3.97 8.64 -9.64
N ALA A 110 4.50 7.68 -10.39
CA ALA A 110 5.65 6.91 -9.92
C ALA A 110 6.89 7.80 -9.84
N CYS A 111 7.61 7.71 -8.73
CA CYS A 111 8.95 8.27 -8.65
C CYS A 111 9.95 7.35 -9.36
N PRO A 112 11.03 7.90 -9.95
CA PRO A 112 12.13 7.10 -10.48
C PRO A 112 12.70 6.13 -9.44
N ALA A 113 13.14 4.95 -9.89
CA ALA A 113 13.68 3.91 -8.99
C ALA A 113 14.90 4.36 -8.16
N ASP A 114 15.63 5.37 -8.65
CA ASP A 114 16.82 5.94 -7.98
C ASP A 114 16.49 7.09 -7.01
N SER A 115 15.21 7.45 -6.83
CA SER A 115 14.81 8.44 -5.85
C SER A 115 15.08 7.90 -4.43
N PRO A 116 15.89 8.59 -3.59
CA PRO A 116 16.33 8.03 -2.32
C PRO A 116 15.12 7.81 -1.40
N ALA A 117 15.01 6.59 -0.87
CA ALA A 117 14.09 6.30 0.21
C ALA A 117 14.67 6.90 1.50
N GLU A 118 14.19 8.06 1.93
CA GLU A 118 14.57 8.54 3.27
C GLU A 118 13.69 7.90 4.34
N ALA A 119 14.35 7.43 5.40
CA ALA A 119 13.76 6.95 6.63
C ALA A 119 13.22 8.15 7.44
N PRO A 120 12.29 7.96 8.40
CA PRO A 120 11.58 9.07 9.02
C PRO A 120 12.52 10.07 9.70
N GLY A 121 12.26 11.35 9.45
CA GLY A 121 12.73 12.43 10.31
C GLY A 121 12.25 12.19 11.74
N LYS A 122 13.15 12.44 12.70
CA LYS A 122 12.87 12.37 14.13
C LYS A 122 11.83 13.40 14.55
#